data_AF-A0A6N9IWP5-F1
#
_entry.id   AF-A0A6N9IWP5-F1
#
_cell.length_a   1.000
_cell.length_b   1.000
_cell.length_c   1.000
_cell.angle_alpha   90.00
_cell.angle_beta   90.00
_cell.angle_gamma   90.00
#
_symmetry.space_group_name_H-M   'P 1'
#
loop_
_entity.id
_entity.type
_entity.pdbx_description
1 polymer ?
#
loop_
_entity_poly.entity_id
_entity_poly.type
_entity_poly.pdbx_seq_one_letter_code
_entity_poly.pdbx_strand_id
1 'polypeptide(L)'
;MEKNMTNINSIKSLIFSILALALIAIPATAFGRAPDPVKKDMLEAGKKVYFKRCVWCHGVEGGGDGPSADRLFTRPRNFIQGTFKIRSTDSGELPLDINLINTVKNGLQGSAMPAWGEFLSEQEILSVVQFVKSLVQDREWDDEDEEVNNVITEIAADNGKGPLGDAPWGKTQGPYHLGVPQEHIDAGKELFMKNKCWECHGGEGRGDGNPTMKDDWGFPIVAANWQQCWNFRGARRDPFDPFIIARTISTGLNGTPMPNFREQLTGTERWQVAAFVNSLCPRKKIDPLTNKPVPDFLIQSVYTEGPVVPKIDDPSWASADDDYRIIEPTEEQKDNPRRHHIAMAGQITRGKRNFDPKTDNLWVTSRWSAEENAVYYLVEYDLRFMSTDPEYPDAVAIQWPAKLQDLFGAEKPYFINGDSKKPVDIWKASFLAQDYNATNAPKPEGYKLDVNVEETTGWGFDAIKAKESEGQVQVVDSIFHQGRVKVMFKRALATDGEFDVQIPTEKFIPVSFLQWAGRDKEKDEHMAISTWYYTILKPALPASLYYMPPIMAVIFVCFQGWLIWMTKRARKMYDEGKIRRDELPQ
;
A
#
# COMPACT_ATOMS: atom_id res chain seq x y z
N MET A 1 41.60 -39.16 -109.28
CA MET A 1 42.63 -38.38 -108.57
C MET A 1 41.93 -37.64 -107.45
N GLU A 2 42.05 -38.16 -106.23
CA GLU A 2 42.61 -37.47 -105.04
C GLU A 2 41.68 -36.38 -104.49
N LYS A 3 41.28 -36.32 -103.21
CA LYS A 3 41.72 -37.00 -101.99
C LYS A 3 40.63 -36.85 -100.90
N ASN A 4 40.64 -37.80 -99.97
CA ASN A 4 39.91 -37.95 -98.70
C ASN A 4 39.77 -36.68 -97.83
N MET A 5 38.69 -36.57 -97.02
CA MET A 5 38.69 -36.96 -95.59
C MET A 5 37.34 -36.72 -94.87
N THR A 6 36.93 -37.74 -94.13
CA THR A 6 35.97 -37.88 -93.01
C THR A 6 35.68 -36.65 -92.12
N ASN A 7 34.44 -36.46 -91.64
CA ASN A 7 33.99 -36.97 -90.31
C ASN A 7 32.59 -36.45 -89.90
N ILE A 8 31.72 -37.38 -89.50
CA ILE A 8 30.81 -37.38 -88.33
C ILE A 8 30.39 -36.01 -87.77
N ASN A 9 29.09 -35.68 -87.83
CA ASN A 9 28.32 -35.07 -86.72
C ASN A 9 26.84 -34.85 -87.09
N SER A 10 26.07 -35.94 -87.22
CA SER A 10 24.59 -35.90 -87.26
C SER A 10 23.96 -36.02 -85.85
N ILE A 11 24.66 -35.59 -84.80
CA ILE A 11 24.21 -35.63 -83.39
C ILE A 11 24.40 -34.25 -82.75
N LYS A 12 23.92 -33.18 -83.40
CA LYS A 12 23.85 -31.85 -82.78
C LYS A 12 22.51 -31.12 -82.97
N SER A 13 21.59 -31.67 -83.78
CA SER A 13 20.29 -31.02 -84.03
C SER A 13 19.11 -31.60 -83.24
N LEU A 14 19.31 -32.63 -82.40
CA LEU A 14 18.24 -33.23 -81.59
C LEU A 14 18.39 -32.99 -80.07
N ILE A 15 19.42 -32.25 -79.64
CA ILE A 15 19.66 -31.93 -78.21
C ILE A 15 19.19 -30.51 -77.87
N PHE A 16 18.94 -29.65 -78.86
CA PHE A 16 18.49 -28.27 -78.63
C PHE A 16 16.97 -28.08 -78.50
N SER A 17 16.17 -29.13 -78.67
CA SER A 17 14.70 -29.07 -78.53
C SER A 17 14.15 -29.75 -77.28
N ILE A 18 15.00 -30.42 -76.48
CA ILE A 18 14.61 -30.97 -75.17
C ILE A 18 15.09 -30.08 -74.01
N LEU A 19 16.04 -29.16 -74.25
CA LEU A 19 16.47 -28.18 -73.23
C LEU A 19 15.59 -26.92 -73.14
N ALA A 20 14.66 -26.71 -74.07
CA ALA A 20 13.75 -25.56 -74.09
C ALA A 20 12.35 -25.84 -73.49
N LEU A 21 12.08 -27.08 -73.06
CA LEU A 21 10.82 -27.46 -72.41
C LEU A 21 11.01 -28.07 -71.00
N ALA A 22 12.14 -27.76 -70.36
CA ALA A 22 12.43 -28.12 -68.96
C ALA A 22 12.69 -26.89 -68.07
N LEU A 23 12.21 -25.71 -68.49
CA LEU A 23 12.36 -24.44 -67.78
C LEU A 23 11.02 -23.74 -67.44
N ILE A 24 9.90 -24.45 -67.55
CA ILE A 24 8.59 -24.00 -67.05
C ILE A 24 7.96 -25.13 -66.24
N ALA A 25 8.55 -25.39 -65.08
CA ALA A 25 7.89 -26.02 -63.95
C ALA A 25 8.62 -25.53 -62.70
N ILE A 26 8.57 -24.22 -62.46
CA ILE A 26 8.69 -23.71 -61.09
C ILE A 26 7.39 -24.19 -60.43
N PRO A 27 7.41 -25.16 -59.50
CA PRO A 27 6.26 -25.31 -58.65
C PRO A 27 6.12 -23.95 -57.97
N ALA A 28 4.93 -23.35 -58.05
CA ALA A 28 4.54 -22.24 -57.19
C ALA A 28 4.47 -22.78 -55.76
N THR A 29 5.60 -23.19 -55.20
CA THR A 29 5.81 -23.29 -53.77
C THR A 29 5.79 -21.85 -53.31
N ALA A 30 4.67 -21.51 -52.66
CA ALA A 30 4.52 -20.40 -51.76
C ALA A 30 5.89 -19.86 -51.31
N PHE A 31 6.21 -18.62 -51.71
CA PHE A 31 7.13 -17.78 -50.97
C PHE A 31 6.47 -17.45 -49.62
N GLY A 32 6.26 -18.47 -48.79
CA GLY A 32 6.22 -18.30 -47.35
C GLY A 32 7.62 -17.88 -46.97
N ARG A 33 7.83 -16.58 -46.77
CA ARG A 33 9.08 -16.02 -46.26
C ARG A 33 9.46 -16.85 -45.03
N ALA A 34 10.54 -17.62 -45.11
CA ALA A 34 11.03 -18.36 -43.95
C ALA A 34 11.18 -17.35 -42.81
N PRO A 35 10.64 -17.64 -41.61
CA PRO A 35 10.70 -16.68 -40.51
C PRO A 35 12.15 -16.30 -40.24
N ASP A 36 12.38 -15.00 -40.07
CA ASP A 36 13.71 -14.44 -39.80
C ASP A 36 14.38 -15.23 -38.65
N PRO A 37 15.57 -15.84 -38.88
CA PRO A 37 16.27 -16.62 -37.86
C PRO A 37 16.45 -15.85 -36.54
N VAL A 38 16.65 -14.54 -36.60
CA VAL A 38 16.79 -13.67 -35.41
C VAL A 38 15.48 -13.59 -34.64
N LYS A 39 14.33 -13.45 -35.34
CA LYS A 39 13.00 -13.47 -34.71
C LYS A 39 12.69 -14.84 -34.10
N LYS A 40 13.07 -15.93 -34.77
CA LYS A 40 12.89 -17.29 -34.27
C LYS A 40 13.71 -17.57 -33.01
N ASP A 41 14.98 -17.18 -33.00
CA ASP A 41 15.85 -17.36 -31.83
C ASP A 41 15.37 -16.53 -30.63
N MET A 42 14.87 -15.32 -30.89
CA MET A 42 14.26 -14.46 -29.87
C MET A 42 12.97 -15.07 -29.30
N LEU A 43 12.10 -15.64 -30.13
CA LEU A 43 10.88 -16.33 -29.67
C LEU A 43 11.20 -17.58 -28.84
N GLU A 44 12.19 -18.39 -29.25
CA GLU A 44 12.62 -19.56 -28.48
C GLU A 44 13.27 -19.17 -27.14
N ALA A 45 14.08 -18.11 -27.11
CA ALA A 45 14.60 -17.55 -25.87
C ALA A 45 13.47 -17.06 -24.95
N GLY A 46 12.51 -16.33 -25.50
CA GLY A 46 11.33 -15.84 -24.79
C GLY A 46 10.47 -16.97 -24.22
N LYS A 47 10.24 -18.02 -25.02
CA LYS A 47 9.54 -19.23 -24.60
C LYS A 47 10.21 -19.88 -23.40
N LYS A 48 11.54 -20.03 -23.41
CA LYS A 48 12.28 -20.60 -22.26
C LYS A 48 12.07 -19.78 -20.98
N VAL A 49 12.12 -18.45 -21.08
CA VAL A 49 11.86 -17.55 -19.94
C VAL A 49 10.43 -17.70 -19.45
N TYR A 50 9.45 -17.67 -20.37
CA TYR A 50 8.03 -17.77 -20.06
C TYR A 50 7.69 -19.07 -19.31
N PHE A 51 8.12 -20.22 -19.82
CA PHE A 51 7.86 -21.52 -19.20
C PHE A 51 8.61 -21.73 -17.88
N LYS A 52 9.72 -21.01 -17.65
CA LYS A 52 10.45 -21.06 -16.39
C LYS A 52 9.81 -20.17 -15.30
N ARG A 53 9.21 -19.03 -15.68
CA ARG A 53 8.85 -17.94 -14.76
C ARG A 53 7.40 -17.49 -14.80
N CYS A 54 6.78 -17.43 -15.98
CA CYS A 54 5.48 -16.78 -16.20
C CYS A 54 4.30 -17.78 -16.24
N VAL A 55 4.53 -18.99 -16.75
CA VAL A 55 3.51 -20.03 -17.00
C VAL A 55 2.70 -20.40 -15.76
N TRP A 56 3.32 -20.35 -14.57
CA TRP A 56 2.67 -20.73 -13.30
C TRP A 56 1.48 -19.84 -12.95
N CYS A 57 1.48 -18.60 -13.45
CA CYS A 57 0.39 -17.65 -13.27
C CYS A 57 -0.39 -17.46 -14.57
N HIS A 58 0.30 -17.25 -15.70
CA HIS A 58 -0.34 -16.87 -16.95
C HIS A 58 -0.85 -18.05 -17.80
N GLY A 59 -0.57 -19.30 -17.42
CA GLY A 59 -1.01 -20.49 -18.16
C GLY A 59 -0.07 -20.88 -19.30
N VAL A 60 -0.28 -22.06 -19.88
CA VAL A 60 0.55 -22.58 -20.98
C VAL A 60 0.29 -21.82 -22.27
N GLU A 61 -0.98 -21.48 -22.52
CA GLU A 61 -1.44 -20.77 -23.72
C GLU A 61 -1.57 -19.26 -23.49
N GLY A 62 -1.23 -18.77 -22.29
CA GLY A 62 -1.40 -17.36 -21.94
C GLY A 62 -2.82 -16.97 -21.50
N GLY A 63 -3.70 -17.93 -21.20
CA GLY A 63 -5.09 -17.69 -20.80
C GLY A 63 -5.28 -17.01 -19.44
N GLY A 64 -4.23 -16.79 -18.66
CA GLY A 64 -4.33 -16.28 -17.29
C GLY A 64 -4.83 -17.33 -16.28
N ASP A 65 -4.72 -18.60 -16.65
CA ASP A 65 -5.29 -19.78 -16.01
C ASP A 65 -4.22 -20.75 -15.48
N GLY A 66 -3.03 -20.21 -15.17
CA GLY A 66 -1.95 -21.01 -14.58
C GLY A 66 -2.35 -21.60 -13.22
N PRO A 67 -1.62 -22.62 -12.71
CA PRO A 67 -1.94 -23.30 -11.44
C PRO A 67 -2.09 -22.38 -10.22
N SER A 68 -1.50 -21.18 -10.25
CA SER A 68 -1.61 -20.16 -9.20
C SER A 68 -2.78 -19.20 -9.37
N ALA A 69 -3.42 -19.12 -10.55
CA ALA A 69 -4.39 -18.08 -10.89
C ALA A 69 -5.59 -18.02 -9.94
N ASP A 70 -6.12 -19.16 -9.51
CA ASP A 70 -7.27 -19.24 -8.57
C ASP A 70 -6.96 -18.78 -7.15
N ARG A 71 -5.68 -18.63 -6.81
CA ARG A 71 -5.23 -18.21 -5.47
C ARG A 71 -4.87 -16.73 -5.41
N LEU A 72 -4.98 -16.01 -6.53
CA LEU A 72 -4.62 -14.61 -6.63
C LEU A 72 -5.89 -13.77 -6.76
N PHE A 73 -6.04 -12.78 -5.88
CA PHE A 73 -7.12 -11.80 -5.94
C PHE A 73 -7.19 -11.10 -7.29
N THR A 74 -6.03 -10.62 -7.74
CA THR A 74 -5.87 -10.08 -9.07
C THR A 74 -5.53 -11.22 -10.00
N ARG A 75 -6.51 -11.66 -10.79
CA ARG A 75 -6.30 -12.68 -11.81
C ARG A 75 -5.13 -12.30 -12.73
N PRO A 76 -4.23 -13.24 -13.06
CA PRO A 76 -3.21 -13.03 -14.08
C PRO A 76 -3.85 -12.60 -15.41
N ARG A 77 -3.12 -11.79 -16.18
CA ARG A 77 -3.60 -11.32 -17.48
C ARG A 77 -3.80 -12.50 -18.43
N ASN A 78 -4.98 -12.57 -19.02
CA ASN A 78 -5.24 -13.34 -20.23
C ASN A 78 -4.68 -12.58 -21.44
N PHE A 79 -3.70 -13.16 -22.11
CA PHE A 79 -3.04 -12.59 -23.29
C PHE A 79 -3.77 -12.91 -24.59
N ILE A 80 -4.57 -13.97 -24.64
CA ILE A 80 -5.27 -14.45 -25.87
C ILE A 80 -6.09 -13.32 -26.50
N GLN A 81 -6.74 -12.51 -25.68
CA GLN A 81 -7.60 -11.40 -26.13
C GLN A 81 -6.86 -10.11 -26.54
N GLY A 82 -5.55 -10.00 -26.26
CA GLY A 82 -4.81 -8.76 -26.50
C GLY A 82 -5.26 -7.57 -25.65
N THR A 83 -6.01 -7.78 -24.56
CA THR A 83 -6.54 -6.70 -23.71
C THR A 83 -5.58 -6.32 -22.58
N PHE A 84 -4.77 -5.28 -22.78
CA PHE A 84 -3.79 -4.82 -21.79
C PHE A 84 -4.27 -3.59 -21.00
N LYS A 85 -4.00 -3.54 -19.69
CA LYS A 85 -4.45 -2.44 -18.81
C LYS A 85 -3.49 -1.26 -18.79
N ILE A 86 -2.19 -1.50 -18.73
CA ILE A 86 -1.17 -0.44 -18.56
C ILE A 86 -0.57 -0.08 -19.92
N ARG A 87 -0.96 1.07 -20.46
CA ARG A 87 -0.68 1.49 -21.83
C ARG A 87 -0.44 2.99 -21.93
N SER A 88 0.13 3.42 -23.05
CA SER A 88 0.18 4.82 -23.51
C SER A 88 -0.63 5.05 -24.79
N THR A 89 -1.40 4.05 -25.23
CA THR A 89 -2.25 4.06 -26.42
C THR A 89 -3.71 4.34 -26.08
N ASP A 90 -4.54 4.66 -27.07
CA ASP A 90 -5.95 5.04 -26.82
C ASP A 90 -6.76 3.84 -26.31
N SER A 91 -7.89 4.09 -25.65
CA SER A 91 -8.72 3.01 -25.10
C SER A 91 -9.18 2.06 -26.21
N GLY A 92 -9.11 0.76 -25.95
CA GLY A 92 -9.38 -0.27 -26.96
C GLY A 92 -8.14 -0.71 -27.77
N GLU A 93 -7.09 0.10 -27.88
CA GLU A 93 -5.92 -0.23 -28.72
C GLU A 93 -4.88 -1.13 -28.01
N LEU A 94 -4.07 -1.83 -28.81
CA LEU A 94 -2.92 -2.61 -28.33
C LEU A 94 -1.86 -1.71 -27.66
N PRO A 95 -1.09 -2.24 -26.69
CA PRO A 95 0.02 -1.52 -26.07
C PRO A 95 1.20 -1.35 -27.02
N LEU A 96 2.01 -0.32 -26.82
CA LEU A 96 3.36 -0.28 -27.40
C LEU A 96 4.27 -1.33 -26.72
N ASP A 97 5.27 -1.83 -27.44
CA ASP A 97 6.27 -2.76 -26.91
C ASP A 97 6.90 -2.24 -25.60
N ILE A 98 7.19 -0.93 -25.54
CA ILE A 98 7.74 -0.30 -24.33
C ILE A 98 6.81 -0.41 -23.12
N ASN A 99 5.48 -0.43 -23.31
CA ASN A 99 4.53 -0.61 -22.22
C ASN A 99 4.63 -2.04 -21.65
N LEU A 100 4.75 -3.05 -22.52
CA LEU A 100 4.92 -4.45 -22.12
C LEU A 100 6.28 -4.68 -21.44
N ILE A 101 7.36 -4.14 -22.02
CA ILE A 101 8.71 -4.20 -21.46
C ILE A 101 8.73 -3.59 -20.06
N ASN A 102 8.19 -2.38 -19.90
CA ASN A 102 8.13 -1.72 -18.59
C ASN A 102 7.26 -2.49 -17.60
N THR A 103 6.16 -3.10 -18.04
CA THR A 103 5.31 -3.94 -17.19
C THR A 103 6.06 -5.18 -16.68
N VAL A 104 6.85 -5.85 -17.53
CA VAL A 104 7.65 -7.00 -17.10
C VAL A 104 8.82 -6.57 -16.22
N LYS A 105 9.54 -5.51 -16.63
CA LYS A 105 10.71 -4.98 -15.93
C LYS A 105 10.36 -4.51 -14.52
N ASN A 106 9.26 -3.76 -14.38
CA ASN A 106 8.84 -3.14 -13.13
C ASN A 106 7.75 -3.93 -12.40
N GLY A 107 7.16 -4.98 -12.99
CA GLY A 107 6.03 -5.68 -12.39
C GLY A 107 4.78 -4.82 -12.23
N LEU A 108 3.80 -5.31 -11.47
CA LEU A 108 2.56 -4.59 -11.18
C LEU A 108 2.30 -4.62 -9.68
N GLN A 109 2.47 -3.48 -9.01
CA GLN A 109 2.21 -3.41 -7.56
C GLN A 109 0.72 -3.50 -7.24
N GLY A 110 0.42 -3.91 -6.01
CA GLY A 110 -0.95 -4.33 -5.66
C GLY A 110 -1.39 -5.60 -6.40
N SER A 111 -0.46 -6.37 -6.96
CA SER A 111 -0.69 -7.69 -7.56
C SER A 111 0.48 -8.63 -7.26
N ALA A 112 0.32 -9.90 -7.59
CA ALA A 112 1.39 -10.89 -7.45
C ALA A 112 2.42 -10.88 -8.61
N MET A 113 2.35 -9.94 -9.56
CA MET A 113 3.31 -9.84 -10.65
C MET A 113 4.60 -9.13 -10.19
N PRO A 114 5.71 -9.87 -9.98
CA PRO A 114 6.95 -9.30 -9.44
C PRO A 114 7.68 -8.46 -10.50
N ALA A 115 8.63 -7.64 -10.05
CA ALA A 115 9.52 -6.90 -10.94
C ALA A 115 10.65 -7.82 -11.43
N TRP A 116 10.65 -8.15 -12.71
CA TRP A 116 11.63 -9.07 -13.28
C TRP A 116 12.95 -8.39 -13.67
N GLY A 117 13.02 -7.06 -13.69
CA GLY A 117 14.21 -6.30 -14.09
C GLY A 117 15.45 -6.52 -13.22
N GLU A 118 15.30 -7.08 -12.03
CA GLU A 118 16.42 -7.45 -11.14
C GLU A 118 16.84 -8.91 -11.30
N PHE A 119 16.05 -9.73 -11.99
CA PHE A 119 16.25 -11.17 -12.14
C PHE A 119 16.47 -11.63 -13.58
N LEU A 120 16.08 -10.82 -14.56
CA LEU A 120 16.23 -11.08 -15.98
C LEU A 120 17.05 -9.97 -16.64
N SER A 121 17.89 -10.35 -17.60
CA SER A 121 18.58 -9.41 -18.47
C SER A 121 17.62 -8.68 -19.40
N GLU A 122 18.03 -7.52 -19.93
CA GLU A 122 17.19 -6.76 -20.87
C GLU A 122 16.82 -7.58 -22.11
N GLN A 123 17.76 -8.41 -22.61
CA GLN A 123 17.50 -9.30 -23.75
C GLN A 123 16.47 -10.37 -23.43
N GLU A 124 16.49 -10.96 -22.23
CA GLU A 124 15.48 -11.93 -21.79
C GLU A 124 14.10 -11.28 -21.67
N ILE A 125 14.03 -10.04 -21.17
CA ILE A 125 12.78 -9.27 -21.09
C ILE A 125 12.22 -8.99 -22.49
N LEU A 126 13.04 -8.51 -23.41
CA LEU A 126 12.63 -8.29 -24.80
C LEU A 126 12.11 -9.59 -25.43
N SER A 127 12.84 -10.68 -25.24
CA SER A 127 12.50 -11.99 -25.81
C SER A 127 11.17 -12.52 -25.26
N VAL A 128 10.95 -12.44 -23.93
CA VAL A 128 9.68 -12.91 -23.34
C VAL A 128 8.50 -12.03 -23.75
N VAL A 129 8.71 -10.72 -23.94
CA VAL A 129 7.67 -9.83 -24.47
C VAL A 129 7.25 -10.25 -25.88
N GLN A 130 8.20 -10.52 -26.78
CA GLN A 130 7.87 -11.02 -28.12
C GLN A 130 7.14 -12.37 -28.08
N PHE A 131 7.54 -13.26 -27.17
CA PHE A 131 6.80 -14.51 -26.97
C PHE A 131 5.37 -14.28 -26.45
N VAL A 132 5.17 -13.37 -25.50
CA VAL A 132 3.82 -13.00 -25.02
C VAL A 132 2.96 -12.42 -26.15
N LYS A 133 3.52 -11.58 -27.03
CA LYS A 133 2.80 -11.06 -28.20
C LYS A 133 2.32 -12.20 -29.11
N SER A 134 3.12 -13.25 -29.27
CA SER A 134 2.73 -14.44 -30.05
C SER A 134 1.65 -15.31 -29.42
N LEU A 135 1.29 -15.07 -28.14
CA LEU A 135 0.18 -15.76 -27.46
C LEU A 135 -1.17 -15.03 -27.63
N VAL A 136 -1.18 -13.82 -28.21
CA VAL A 136 -2.41 -13.12 -28.59
C VAL A 136 -3.03 -13.83 -29.79
N GLN A 137 -4.32 -14.14 -29.74
CA GLN A 137 -5.04 -14.89 -30.77
C GLN A 137 -6.23 -14.10 -31.34
N ASP A 138 -6.91 -13.30 -30.51
CA ASP A 138 -8.12 -12.59 -30.93
C ASP A 138 -7.81 -11.26 -31.65
N ARG A 139 -6.53 -10.89 -31.73
CA ARG A 139 -6.04 -9.66 -32.35
C ARG A 139 -4.70 -9.91 -33.04
N GLU A 140 -4.43 -9.15 -34.09
CA GLU A 140 -3.16 -9.19 -34.82
C GLU A 140 -2.36 -7.91 -34.59
N TRP A 141 -1.06 -8.05 -34.30
CA TRP A 141 -0.18 -6.91 -34.02
C TRP A 141 0.26 -6.16 -35.29
N ASP A 142 0.13 -6.80 -36.45
CA ASP A 142 0.54 -6.29 -37.75
C ASP A 142 -0.68 -6.02 -38.66
N ASP A 143 -1.89 -5.90 -38.07
CA ASP A 143 -3.12 -5.56 -38.80
C ASP A 143 -3.06 -4.11 -39.28
N GLU A 144 -3.33 -3.89 -40.58
CA GLU A 144 -3.33 -2.56 -41.18
C GLU A 144 -4.51 -1.70 -40.70
N ASP A 145 -5.57 -2.34 -40.21
CA ASP A 145 -6.75 -1.68 -39.64
C ASP A 145 -6.61 -1.40 -38.13
N GLU A 146 -5.54 -1.88 -37.47
CA GLU A 146 -5.25 -1.55 -36.06
C GLU A 146 -4.55 -0.19 -35.93
N GLU A 147 -5.29 0.80 -35.44
CA GLU A 147 -4.69 2.07 -35.02
C GLU A 147 -3.95 1.92 -33.68
N VAL A 148 -2.71 2.41 -33.63
CA VAL A 148 -1.89 2.43 -32.43
C VAL A 148 -1.46 3.86 -32.17
N ASN A 149 -2.24 4.54 -31.35
CA ASN A 149 -2.24 5.97 -31.20
C ASN A 149 -1.64 6.36 -29.86
N ASN A 150 -0.41 6.90 -29.84
CA ASN A 150 0.22 7.35 -28.60
C ASN A 150 -0.41 8.65 -28.07
N VAL A 151 -1.37 8.48 -27.16
CA VAL A 151 -2.18 9.56 -26.58
C VAL A 151 -1.43 10.47 -25.61
N ILE A 152 -0.21 10.08 -25.22
CA ILE A 152 0.62 10.83 -24.29
C ILE A 152 1.44 11.88 -25.04
N THR A 153 2.10 11.50 -26.15
CA THR A 153 3.08 12.36 -26.84
C THR A 153 2.70 12.78 -28.26
N GLU A 154 1.85 12.03 -28.97
CA GLU A 154 1.77 12.16 -30.44
C GLU A 154 0.44 12.71 -30.96
N ILE A 155 -0.68 12.52 -30.24
CA ILE A 155 -2.01 12.73 -30.86
C ILE A 155 -2.76 13.93 -30.30
N ALA A 156 -3.19 14.79 -31.22
CA ALA A 156 -4.31 15.70 -31.01
C ALA A 156 -5.57 14.85 -30.74
N ALA A 157 -6.07 14.86 -29.50
CA ALA A 157 -7.32 14.19 -29.19
C ALA A 157 -8.45 14.70 -30.09
N ASP A 158 -9.31 13.77 -30.51
CA ASP A 158 -10.61 14.08 -31.11
C ASP A 158 -11.31 15.22 -30.37
N ASN A 159 -11.97 16.09 -31.14
CA ASN A 159 -12.69 17.28 -30.65
C ASN A 159 -11.83 18.38 -29.98
N GLY A 160 -10.54 18.48 -30.28
CA GLY A 160 -9.73 19.67 -29.98
C GLY A 160 -9.20 19.77 -28.54
N LYS A 161 -9.16 18.66 -27.79
CA LYS A 161 -8.70 18.62 -26.37
C LYS A 161 -7.24 18.20 -26.18
N GLY A 162 -6.54 17.85 -27.26
CA GLY A 162 -5.08 17.68 -27.32
C GLY A 162 -4.49 16.46 -26.57
N PRO A 163 -3.18 16.19 -26.75
CA PRO A 163 -2.45 15.16 -26.00
C PRO A 163 -2.45 15.46 -24.50
N LEU A 164 -1.98 14.52 -23.67
CA LEU A 164 -1.81 14.80 -22.23
C LEU A 164 -0.90 16.02 -21.99
N GLY A 165 0.18 16.14 -22.76
CA GLY A 165 1.14 17.24 -22.62
C GLY A 165 1.89 17.23 -21.29
N ASP A 166 2.68 18.27 -21.05
CA ASP A 166 3.40 18.45 -19.79
C ASP A 166 2.46 18.90 -18.67
N ALA A 167 2.82 18.58 -17.43
CA ALA A 167 2.08 19.04 -16.26
C ALA A 167 2.07 20.58 -16.17
N PRO A 168 0.93 21.23 -15.89
CA PRO A 168 0.80 22.69 -15.84
C PRO A 168 1.73 23.39 -14.83
N TRP A 169 2.05 22.71 -13.73
CA TRP A 169 2.93 23.21 -12.68
C TRP A 169 4.43 22.94 -12.96
N GLY A 170 4.77 22.58 -14.20
CA GLY A 170 6.13 22.36 -14.68
C GLY A 170 6.76 21.07 -14.12
N LYS A 171 7.98 20.75 -14.58
CA LYS A 171 8.82 19.69 -14.01
C LYS A 171 9.19 20.11 -12.58
N THR A 172 8.33 19.82 -11.62
CA THR A 172 8.69 19.79 -10.21
C THR A 172 9.79 18.75 -10.06
N GLN A 173 11.05 19.19 -10.18
CA GLN A 173 12.23 18.42 -9.83
C GLN A 173 12.29 18.34 -8.31
N GLY A 174 11.41 17.52 -7.76
CA GLY A 174 11.27 17.29 -6.34
C GLY A 174 10.37 16.08 -6.16
N PRO A 175 10.29 15.51 -4.96
CA PRO A 175 9.37 14.42 -4.76
C PRO A 175 7.96 15.01 -4.97
N TYR A 176 7.24 14.50 -5.97
CA TYR A 176 6.06 15.12 -6.59
C TYR A 176 4.95 15.54 -5.61
N HIS A 177 5.05 15.11 -4.36
CA HIS A 177 4.20 15.47 -3.24
C HIS A 177 4.32 16.89 -2.66
N LEU A 178 5.39 17.64 -2.92
CA LEU A 178 5.57 19.02 -2.40
C LEU A 178 5.47 20.10 -3.49
N GLY A 179 5.25 19.71 -4.74
CA GLY A 179 5.39 20.60 -5.88
C GLY A 179 4.07 21.05 -6.52
N VAL A 180 2.93 20.46 -6.15
CA VAL A 180 1.65 20.74 -6.82
C VAL A 180 0.92 21.89 -6.11
N PRO A 181 0.66 23.02 -6.79
CA PRO A 181 -0.08 24.14 -6.20
C PRO A 181 -1.51 23.75 -5.80
N GLN A 182 -1.98 24.29 -4.68
CA GLN A 182 -3.33 24.01 -4.14
C GLN A 182 -4.45 24.32 -5.15
N GLU A 183 -4.29 25.36 -5.97
CA GLU A 183 -5.23 25.70 -7.05
C GLU A 183 -5.48 24.53 -8.02
N HIS A 184 -4.44 23.77 -8.39
CA HIS A 184 -4.59 22.61 -9.27
C HIS A 184 -5.24 21.42 -8.56
N ILE A 185 -5.03 21.27 -7.25
CA ILE A 185 -5.67 20.25 -6.43
C ILE A 185 -7.17 20.55 -6.32
N ASP A 186 -7.54 21.80 -6.04
CA ASP A 186 -8.93 22.23 -5.90
C ASP A 186 -9.69 22.11 -7.22
N ALA A 187 -9.09 22.56 -8.34
CA ALA A 187 -9.65 22.37 -9.68
C ALA A 187 -9.83 20.87 -10.01
N GLY A 188 -8.85 20.04 -9.62
CA GLY A 188 -8.92 18.59 -9.77
C GLY A 188 -10.09 17.96 -9.01
N LYS A 189 -10.35 18.43 -7.78
CA LYS A 189 -11.47 17.99 -6.95
C LYS A 189 -12.81 18.35 -7.58
N GLU A 190 -12.95 19.56 -8.13
CA GLU A 190 -14.17 19.97 -8.84
C GLU A 190 -14.43 19.08 -10.06
N LEU A 191 -13.40 18.81 -10.85
CA LEU A 191 -13.49 17.91 -12.01
C LEU A 191 -13.82 16.47 -11.59
N PHE A 192 -13.24 15.98 -10.50
CA PHE A 192 -13.54 14.66 -9.93
C PHE A 192 -15.03 14.53 -9.55
N MET A 193 -15.60 15.56 -8.91
CA MET A 193 -17.02 15.59 -8.56
C MET A 193 -17.91 15.71 -9.79
N LYS A 194 -17.58 16.62 -10.72
CA LYS A 194 -18.34 16.88 -11.95
C LYS A 194 -18.42 15.67 -12.87
N ASN A 195 -17.33 14.91 -12.99
CA ASN A 195 -17.26 13.71 -13.81
C ASN A 195 -17.65 12.43 -13.06
N LYS A 196 -18.18 12.56 -11.82
CA LYS A 196 -18.74 11.46 -11.03
C LYS A 196 -17.76 10.33 -10.74
N CYS A 197 -16.47 10.63 -10.69
CA CYS A 197 -15.43 9.64 -10.37
C CYS A 197 -15.66 8.99 -8.99
N TRP A 198 -16.29 9.71 -8.06
CA TRP A 198 -16.67 9.24 -6.73
C TRP A 198 -17.67 8.08 -6.73
N GLU A 199 -18.46 7.89 -7.80
CA GLU A 199 -19.43 6.77 -7.87
C GLU A 199 -18.71 5.41 -7.80
N CYS A 200 -17.46 5.33 -8.27
CA CYS A 200 -16.64 4.13 -8.17
C CYS A 200 -15.54 4.25 -7.11
N HIS A 201 -14.88 5.41 -7.02
CA HIS A 201 -13.72 5.61 -6.17
C HIS A 201 -14.04 6.04 -4.73
N GLY A 202 -15.28 6.45 -4.44
CA GLY A 202 -15.69 7.03 -3.16
C GLY A 202 -15.24 8.48 -2.98
N GLY A 203 -15.88 9.21 -2.05
CA GLY A 203 -15.63 10.64 -1.84
C GLY A 203 -14.20 10.97 -1.38
N GLU A 204 -13.62 10.09 -0.56
CA GLU A 204 -12.23 10.18 -0.05
C GLU A 204 -11.24 9.28 -0.81
N GLY A 205 -11.66 8.68 -1.92
CA GLY A 205 -10.78 7.89 -2.78
C GLY A 205 -10.39 6.51 -2.24
N ARG A 206 -11.12 5.93 -1.28
CA ARG A 206 -10.80 4.60 -0.71
C ARG A 206 -11.27 3.43 -1.57
N GLY A 207 -12.00 3.69 -2.65
CA GLY A 207 -12.55 2.67 -3.55
C GLY A 207 -13.84 2.04 -3.01
N ASP A 208 -14.58 2.79 -2.21
CA ASP A 208 -15.81 2.41 -1.49
C ASP A 208 -17.09 2.91 -2.20
N GLY A 209 -17.00 3.31 -3.48
CA GLY A 209 -18.15 3.86 -4.23
C GLY A 209 -19.11 2.79 -4.77
N ASN A 210 -18.61 1.80 -5.50
CA ASN A 210 -19.44 0.77 -6.13
C ASN A 210 -18.90 -0.65 -5.86
N PRO A 211 -19.60 -1.48 -5.07
CA PRO A 211 -19.15 -2.82 -4.74
C PRO A 211 -19.47 -3.90 -5.79
N THR A 212 -20.23 -3.57 -6.85
CA THR A 212 -20.80 -4.54 -7.79
C THR A 212 -20.07 -4.60 -9.14
N MET A 213 -19.02 -3.79 -9.30
CA MET A 213 -18.25 -3.72 -10.53
C MET A 213 -17.61 -5.05 -10.89
N LYS A 214 -17.61 -5.35 -12.19
CA LYS A 214 -16.97 -6.52 -12.78
C LYS A 214 -16.06 -6.09 -13.92
N ASP A 215 -15.01 -6.86 -14.14
CA ASP A 215 -14.23 -6.76 -15.36
C ASP A 215 -14.95 -7.44 -16.53
N ASP A 216 -14.41 -7.30 -17.74
CA ASP A 216 -15.02 -7.83 -18.97
C ASP A 216 -15.10 -9.37 -18.97
N TRP A 217 -14.33 -10.02 -18.08
CA TRP A 217 -14.35 -11.47 -17.87
C TRP A 217 -15.36 -11.91 -16.80
N GLY A 218 -16.13 -10.97 -16.24
CA GLY A 218 -17.15 -11.22 -15.24
C GLY A 218 -16.62 -11.39 -13.81
N PHE A 219 -15.32 -11.17 -13.57
CA PHE A 219 -14.74 -11.23 -12.23
C PHE A 219 -14.99 -9.92 -11.48
N PRO A 220 -15.26 -9.97 -10.16
CA PRO A 220 -15.39 -8.77 -9.35
C PRO A 220 -14.11 -7.92 -9.41
N ILE A 221 -14.27 -6.61 -9.56
CA ILE A 221 -13.16 -5.65 -9.53
C ILE A 221 -13.56 -4.44 -8.70
N VAL A 222 -12.66 -3.97 -7.85
CA VAL A 222 -12.86 -2.76 -7.05
C VAL A 222 -11.88 -1.67 -7.46
N ALA A 223 -12.30 -0.42 -7.27
CA ALA A 223 -11.45 0.74 -7.50
C ALA A 223 -10.21 0.72 -6.57
N ALA A 224 -9.10 1.25 -7.07
CA ALA A 224 -7.88 1.39 -6.27
C ALA A 224 -8.12 2.35 -5.08
N ASN A 225 -7.52 2.05 -3.93
CA ASN A 225 -7.52 2.96 -2.79
C ASN A 225 -6.38 3.97 -2.99
N TRP A 226 -6.74 5.25 -3.18
CA TRP A 226 -5.82 6.34 -3.44
C TRP A 226 -5.00 6.76 -2.21
N GLN A 227 -5.46 6.42 -1.00
CA GLN A 227 -4.68 6.57 0.23
C GLN A 227 -3.59 5.51 0.37
N GLN A 228 -3.51 4.58 -0.59
CA GLN A 228 -2.47 3.57 -0.71
C GLN A 228 -1.82 3.62 -2.10
N CYS A 229 -1.36 4.79 -2.54
CA CYS A 229 -0.81 4.99 -3.89
C CYS A 229 0.38 4.07 -4.24
N TRP A 230 1.07 3.51 -3.24
CA TRP A 230 2.07 2.46 -3.44
C TRP A 230 1.51 1.17 -4.07
N ASN A 231 0.20 0.97 -4.05
CA ASN A 231 -0.52 -0.10 -4.71
C ASN A 231 -1.00 0.26 -6.14
N PHE A 232 -0.70 1.47 -6.65
CA PHE A 232 -1.03 1.83 -8.03
C PHE A 232 -0.23 0.98 -9.02
N ARG A 233 -0.96 0.34 -9.94
CA ARG A 233 -0.38 -0.55 -10.95
C ARG A 233 0.45 0.25 -11.95
N GLY A 234 1.70 -0.15 -12.13
CA GLY A 234 2.64 0.49 -13.05
C GLY A 234 3.36 1.71 -12.46
N ALA A 235 3.27 1.93 -11.15
CA ALA A 235 3.96 3.00 -10.42
C ALA A 235 5.24 2.52 -9.68
N ARG A 236 5.82 1.36 -10.04
CA ARG A 236 6.85 0.74 -9.17
C ARG A 236 8.07 1.63 -9.15
N ARG A 237 8.63 1.84 -7.96
CA ARG A 237 9.76 2.72 -7.66
C ARG A 237 9.44 4.22 -7.62
N ASP A 238 8.26 4.63 -8.08
CA ASP A 238 7.80 6.01 -7.92
C ASP A 238 6.28 6.06 -7.63
N PRO A 239 5.87 5.68 -6.41
CA PRO A 239 4.45 5.59 -6.05
C PRO A 239 3.77 6.96 -5.95
N PHE A 240 4.55 8.04 -5.95
CA PHE A 240 4.04 9.41 -5.81
C PHE A 240 4.02 10.16 -7.15
N ASP A 241 4.42 9.54 -8.27
CA ASP A 241 4.39 10.18 -9.58
C ASP A 241 2.95 10.40 -10.08
N PRO A 242 2.49 11.66 -10.22
CA PRO A 242 1.16 11.96 -10.74
C PRO A 242 0.99 11.56 -12.20
N PHE A 243 2.08 11.35 -12.97
CA PHE A 243 2.01 10.88 -14.34
C PHE A 243 1.30 9.54 -14.45
N ILE A 244 1.46 8.64 -13.49
CA ILE A 244 0.77 7.34 -13.50
C ILE A 244 -0.75 7.52 -13.50
N ILE A 245 -1.23 8.48 -12.72
CA ILE A 245 -2.65 8.79 -12.62
C ILE A 245 -3.12 9.49 -13.90
N ALA A 246 -2.38 10.51 -14.35
CA ALA A 246 -2.69 11.28 -15.55
C ALA A 246 -2.74 10.39 -16.81
N ARG A 247 -1.78 9.46 -16.94
CA ARG A 247 -1.78 8.41 -17.97
C ARG A 247 -3.02 7.54 -17.88
N THR A 248 -3.35 7.06 -16.68
CA THR A 248 -4.51 6.16 -16.47
C THR A 248 -5.83 6.83 -16.84
N ILE A 249 -6.02 8.10 -16.48
CA ILE A 249 -7.19 8.89 -16.87
C ILE A 249 -7.22 9.12 -18.38
N SER A 250 -6.04 9.27 -19.01
CA SER A 250 -5.94 9.50 -20.45
C SER A 250 -6.16 8.24 -21.28
N THR A 251 -5.74 7.05 -20.82
CA THR A 251 -5.79 5.82 -21.63
C THR A 251 -6.93 4.90 -21.26
N GLY A 252 -7.51 5.07 -20.07
CA GLY A 252 -8.42 4.10 -19.46
C GLY A 252 -7.71 2.76 -19.17
N LEU A 253 -8.45 1.85 -18.55
CA LEU A 253 -7.96 0.50 -18.24
C LEU A 253 -8.81 -0.53 -18.99
N ASN A 254 -8.39 -0.91 -20.21
CA ASN A 254 -9.11 -1.89 -21.03
C ASN A 254 -9.42 -3.18 -20.24
N GLY A 255 -10.61 -3.74 -20.46
CA GLY A 255 -11.06 -4.88 -19.68
C GLY A 255 -11.60 -4.51 -18.30
N THR A 256 -11.91 -3.25 -18.02
CA THR A 256 -12.46 -2.80 -16.73
C THR A 256 -13.46 -1.67 -16.90
N PRO A 257 -14.29 -1.41 -15.86
CA PRO A 257 -15.21 -0.27 -15.87
C PRO A 257 -14.54 1.12 -15.80
N MET A 258 -13.21 1.23 -15.79
CA MET A 258 -12.50 2.52 -15.79
C MET A 258 -12.26 3.00 -17.24
N PRO A 259 -13.10 3.92 -17.76
CA PRO A 259 -12.94 4.43 -19.12
C PRO A 259 -11.76 5.39 -19.22
N ASN A 260 -11.47 5.82 -20.45
CA ASN A 260 -10.65 7.02 -20.66
C ASN A 260 -11.53 8.27 -20.50
N PHE A 261 -10.88 9.40 -20.20
CA PHE A 261 -11.55 10.70 -20.08
C PHE A 261 -11.03 11.73 -21.11
N ARG A 262 -10.52 11.26 -22.26
CA ARG A 262 -9.91 12.14 -23.28
C ARG A 262 -10.93 13.05 -23.95
N GLU A 263 -12.13 12.53 -24.19
CA GLU A 263 -13.22 13.28 -24.82
C GLU A 263 -13.86 14.28 -23.86
N GLN A 264 -13.79 14.02 -22.55
CA GLN A 264 -14.43 14.82 -21.49
C GLN A 264 -13.49 15.90 -20.96
N LEU A 265 -12.19 15.63 -20.87
CA LEU A 265 -11.20 16.50 -20.22
C LEU A 265 -10.03 16.83 -21.14
N THR A 266 -9.56 18.08 -21.12
CA THR A 266 -8.30 18.52 -21.75
C THR A 266 -7.07 17.93 -21.05
N GLY A 267 -5.90 17.95 -21.69
CA GLY A 267 -4.65 17.49 -21.08
C GLY A 267 -4.38 18.16 -19.71
N THR A 268 -4.57 19.47 -19.62
CA THR A 268 -4.44 20.24 -18.37
C THR A 268 -5.43 19.80 -17.30
N GLU A 269 -6.70 19.61 -17.65
CA GLU A 269 -7.74 19.12 -16.72
C GLU A 269 -7.43 17.71 -16.22
N ARG A 270 -6.93 16.82 -17.09
CA ARG A 270 -6.50 15.46 -16.69
C ARG A 270 -5.33 15.50 -15.70
N TRP A 271 -4.37 16.42 -15.88
CA TRP A 271 -3.34 16.68 -14.89
C TRP A 271 -3.92 17.19 -13.58
N GLN A 272 -4.85 18.15 -13.59
CA GLN A 272 -5.50 18.64 -12.36
C GLN A 272 -6.22 17.52 -11.59
N VAL A 273 -6.94 16.63 -12.26
CA VAL A 273 -7.52 15.43 -11.60
C VAL A 273 -6.41 14.56 -11.00
N ALA A 274 -5.29 14.34 -11.72
CA ALA A 274 -4.15 13.61 -11.19
C ALA A 274 -3.51 14.29 -9.97
N ALA A 275 -3.47 15.62 -9.92
CA ALA A 275 -3.04 16.39 -8.76
C ALA A 275 -3.91 16.12 -7.52
N PHE A 276 -5.24 16.16 -7.67
CA PHE A 276 -6.16 15.84 -6.59
C PHE A 276 -6.03 14.39 -6.10
N VAL A 277 -5.98 13.42 -7.02
CA VAL A 277 -5.79 12.02 -6.64
C VAL A 277 -4.45 11.82 -5.92
N ASN A 278 -3.40 12.50 -6.37
CA ASN A 278 -2.09 12.44 -5.73
C ASN A 278 -2.08 13.05 -4.33
N SER A 279 -2.85 14.13 -4.09
CA SER A 279 -2.92 14.79 -2.79
C SER A 279 -3.61 13.94 -1.72
N LEU A 280 -4.45 12.98 -2.13
CA LEU A 280 -5.09 12.04 -1.20
C LEU A 280 -4.14 10.95 -0.69
N CYS A 281 -2.99 10.73 -1.34
CA CYS A 281 -2.05 9.72 -0.89
C CYS A 281 -1.15 10.24 0.25
N PRO A 282 -1.18 9.62 1.44
CA PRO A 282 -0.31 10.00 2.54
C PRO A 282 1.17 9.81 2.19
N ARG A 283 1.99 10.74 2.64
CA ARG A 283 3.44 10.75 2.42
C ARG A 283 4.08 9.88 3.49
N LYS A 284 4.29 8.63 3.13
CA LYS A 284 4.98 7.63 3.96
C LYS A 284 6.35 7.32 3.40
N LYS A 285 7.29 6.99 4.29
CA LYS A 285 8.59 6.44 3.87
C LYS A 285 8.36 5.07 3.25
N ILE A 286 8.64 4.94 1.95
CA ILE A 286 8.48 3.69 1.20
C ILE A 286 9.80 2.91 1.23
N ASP A 287 9.73 1.62 1.55
CA ASP A 287 10.84 0.70 1.39
C ASP A 287 11.03 0.37 -0.10
N PRO A 288 12.20 0.66 -0.70
CA PRO A 288 12.46 0.40 -2.12
C PRO A 288 12.34 -1.07 -2.52
N LEU A 289 12.58 -2.01 -1.60
CA LEU A 289 12.55 -3.45 -1.89
C LEU A 289 11.11 -3.96 -2.01
N THR A 290 10.31 -3.67 -0.99
CA THR A 290 8.91 -4.12 -0.90
C THR A 290 7.95 -3.19 -1.65
N ASN A 291 8.34 -1.94 -1.90
CA ASN A 291 7.49 -0.88 -2.44
C ASN A 291 6.23 -0.67 -1.59
N LYS A 292 6.38 -0.79 -0.26
CA LYS A 292 5.35 -0.59 0.77
C LYS A 292 5.85 0.40 1.82
N PRO A 293 4.97 1.04 2.61
CA PRO A 293 5.38 1.87 3.72
C PRO A 293 6.22 1.08 4.74
N VAL A 294 7.23 1.73 5.30
CA VAL A 294 8.01 1.15 6.40
C VAL A 294 7.14 1.09 7.66
N PRO A 295 6.97 -0.08 8.30
CA PRO A 295 6.18 -0.20 9.51
C PRO A 295 6.84 0.47 10.71
N ASP A 296 6.03 1.05 11.59
CA ASP A 296 6.48 1.68 12.83
C ASP A 296 6.50 0.64 13.95
N PHE A 297 7.67 0.02 14.17
CA PHE A 297 7.84 -1.06 15.17
C PHE A 297 7.57 -0.68 16.63
N LEU A 298 7.52 0.62 16.95
CA LEU A 298 7.29 1.14 18.28
C LEU A 298 6.07 2.08 18.31
N ILE A 299 5.01 1.64 18.97
CA ILE A 299 3.82 2.43 19.30
C ILE A 299 4.11 3.21 20.59
N GLN A 300 4.15 4.53 20.48
CA GLN A 300 4.33 5.42 21.62
C GLN A 300 2.97 5.89 22.14
N SER A 301 2.55 5.37 23.29
CA SER A 301 1.35 5.86 23.97
C SER A 301 1.64 7.18 24.66
N VAL A 302 0.89 8.22 24.28
CA VAL A 302 1.06 9.57 24.81
C VAL A 302 0.43 9.69 26.20
N TYR A 303 1.19 10.24 27.15
CA TYR A 303 0.68 10.55 28.49
C TYR A 303 -0.32 11.70 28.40
N THR A 304 -1.47 11.54 29.05
CA THR A 304 -2.49 12.57 29.19
C THR A 304 -2.67 12.90 30.66
N GLU A 305 -2.55 14.18 30.99
CA GLU A 305 -2.90 14.68 32.32
C GLU A 305 -4.43 14.74 32.44
N GLY A 306 -4.99 14.14 33.48
CA GLY A 306 -6.44 14.02 33.63
C GLY A 306 -7.08 12.86 32.86
N PRO A 307 -8.42 12.84 32.73
CA PRO A 307 -9.13 11.82 31.98
C PRO A 307 -8.92 11.97 30.48
N VAL A 308 -8.77 10.85 29.77
CA VAL A 308 -8.70 10.85 28.30
C VAL A 308 -10.10 10.98 27.72
N VAL A 309 -10.28 11.86 26.73
CA VAL A 309 -11.58 12.02 26.05
C VAL A 309 -11.86 10.77 25.21
N PRO A 310 -12.96 10.02 25.46
CA PRO A 310 -13.24 8.76 24.78
C PRO A 310 -14.04 8.99 23.49
N LYS A 311 -13.57 9.89 22.61
CA LYS A 311 -14.24 10.22 21.33
C LYS A 311 -13.25 10.28 20.20
N ILE A 312 -13.54 9.59 19.10
CA ILE A 312 -12.62 9.43 17.96
C ILE A 312 -12.45 10.72 17.15
N ASP A 313 -13.46 11.59 17.14
CA ASP A 313 -13.49 12.86 16.42
C ASP A 313 -12.96 14.05 17.23
N ASP A 314 -12.56 13.82 18.48
CA ASP A 314 -12.01 14.89 19.32
C ASP A 314 -10.63 15.36 18.80
N PRO A 315 -10.37 16.68 18.77
CA PRO A 315 -9.09 17.23 18.31
C PRO A 315 -7.85 16.65 19.00
N SER A 316 -7.97 16.17 20.24
CA SER A 316 -6.86 15.53 20.97
C SER A 316 -6.43 14.17 20.39
N TRP A 317 -7.24 13.57 19.52
CA TRP A 317 -6.94 12.35 18.79
C TRP A 317 -6.54 12.60 17.33
N ALA A 318 -6.63 13.85 16.86
CA ALA A 318 -6.28 14.21 15.50
C ALA A 318 -4.79 13.91 15.22
N SER A 319 -4.54 13.13 14.18
CA SER A 319 -3.19 12.73 13.77
C SER A 319 -3.08 12.83 12.26
N ALA A 320 -1.97 13.38 11.78
CA ALA A 320 -1.71 13.49 10.34
C ALA A 320 -1.55 12.10 9.72
N ASP A 321 -2.09 11.94 8.51
CA ASP A 321 -1.91 10.71 7.72
C ASP A 321 -0.45 10.59 7.22
N ASP A 322 0.27 11.71 7.11
CA ASP A 322 1.66 11.77 6.66
C ASP A 322 2.66 11.32 7.73
N ASP A 323 3.85 10.93 7.28
CA ASP A 323 4.96 10.63 8.16
C ASP A 323 5.62 11.93 8.65
N TYR A 324 5.72 12.11 9.97
CA TYR A 324 6.30 13.30 10.60
C TYR A 324 7.76 13.58 10.17
N ARG A 325 8.46 12.56 9.65
CA ARG A 325 9.83 12.66 9.13
C ARG A 325 9.88 13.28 7.73
N ILE A 326 8.74 13.33 7.05
CA ILE A 326 8.57 13.88 5.70
C ILE A 326 7.84 15.21 5.76
N ILE A 327 6.76 15.30 6.54
CA ILE A 327 5.97 16.50 6.75
C ILE A 327 5.91 16.78 8.25
N GLU A 328 6.41 17.93 8.68
CA GLU A 328 6.40 18.28 10.11
C GLU A 328 4.95 18.49 10.61
N PRO A 329 4.60 18.02 11.83
CA PRO A 329 3.29 18.27 12.42
C PRO A 329 3.07 19.76 12.71
N THR A 330 1.81 20.20 12.69
CA THR A 330 1.47 21.54 13.16
C THR A 330 1.69 21.68 14.67
N GLU A 331 1.82 22.90 15.18
CA GLU A 331 2.00 23.13 16.63
C GLU A 331 0.82 22.59 17.46
N GLU A 332 -0.41 22.62 16.94
CA GLU A 332 -1.59 22.04 17.60
C GLU A 332 -1.54 20.50 17.67
N GLN A 333 -0.89 19.85 16.71
CA GLN A 333 -0.79 18.39 16.63
C GLN A 333 0.48 17.83 17.27
N LYS A 334 1.37 18.69 17.74
CA LYS A 334 2.71 18.33 18.25
C LYS A 334 2.65 17.38 19.44
N ASP A 335 1.66 17.60 20.31
CA ASP A 335 1.41 16.82 21.51
C ASP A 335 0.34 15.73 21.32
N ASN A 336 -0.27 15.66 20.12
CA ASN A 336 -1.23 14.63 19.79
C ASN A 336 -0.54 13.27 19.59
N PRO A 337 -1.25 12.16 19.86
CA PRO A 337 -0.75 10.84 19.60
C PRO A 337 -0.55 10.64 18.10
N ARG A 338 0.55 9.98 17.77
CA ARG A 338 0.91 9.69 16.38
C ARG A 338 0.15 8.46 15.90
N ARG A 339 -0.20 8.48 14.62
CA ARG A 339 -0.74 7.34 13.90
C ARG A 339 0.40 6.44 13.40
N HIS A 340 0.61 5.32 14.10
CA HIS A 340 1.68 4.36 13.80
C HIS A 340 1.21 3.37 12.73
N HIS A 341 2.00 3.15 11.67
CA HIS A 341 1.67 2.22 10.60
C HIS A 341 2.07 0.79 10.95
N ILE A 342 1.11 -0.12 10.95
CA ILE A 342 1.31 -1.54 11.26
C ILE A 342 1.08 -2.34 9.97
N ALA A 343 2.11 -3.03 9.53
CA ALA A 343 2.02 -3.96 8.40
C ALA A 343 1.32 -5.25 8.82
N MET A 344 0.35 -5.67 8.00
CA MET A 344 -0.41 -6.90 8.17
C MET A 344 -0.03 -7.91 7.08
N ALA A 345 -0.16 -9.19 7.38
CA ALA A 345 0.12 -10.28 6.45
C ALA A 345 -0.95 -11.37 6.58
N GLY A 346 -1.12 -12.16 5.52
CA GLY A 346 -2.00 -13.34 5.56
C GLY A 346 -1.32 -14.49 6.30
N GLN A 347 -2.11 -15.33 6.99
CA GLN A 347 -1.58 -16.51 7.68
C GLN A 347 -1.06 -17.57 6.68
N ILE A 348 0.17 -18.06 6.89
CA ILE A 348 0.89 -18.91 5.93
C ILE A 348 0.82 -20.41 6.28
N THR A 349 0.53 -20.75 7.54
CA THR A 349 0.98 -22.02 8.13
C THR A 349 -0.11 -23.04 8.48
N ARG A 350 -1.40 -22.68 8.53
CA ARG A 350 -2.48 -23.61 8.93
C ARG A 350 -3.79 -23.32 8.21
N GLY A 351 -4.56 -24.37 7.89
CA GLY A 351 -5.79 -24.27 7.10
C GLY A 351 -5.55 -24.08 5.60
N LYS A 352 -6.60 -23.69 4.86
CA LYS A 352 -6.42 -23.20 3.48
C LYS A 352 -5.68 -21.87 3.59
N ARG A 353 -4.49 -21.77 2.98
CA ARG A 353 -3.66 -20.57 3.12
C ARG A 353 -4.45 -19.32 2.73
N ASN A 354 -4.53 -18.34 3.63
CA ASN A 354 -5.08 -17.03 3.33
C ASN A 354 -4.04 -16.19 2.58
N PHE A 355 -3.90 -16.44 1.28
CA PHE A 355 -2.98 -15.69 0.41
C PHE A 355 -3.45 -14.26 0.10
N ASP A 356 -4.70 -13.93 0.44
CA ASP A 356 -5.36 -12.67 0.07
C ASP A 356 -6.09 -12.04 1.27
N PRO A 357 -5.36 -11.64 2.32
CA PRO A 357 -5.95 -10.84 3.39
C PRO A 357 -6.47 -9.53 2.81
N LYS A 358 -7.69 -9.11 3.20
CA LYS A 358 -8.30 -7.88 2.67
C LYS A 358 -7.69 -6.61 3.24
N THR A 359 -7.14 -6.71 4.43
CA THR A 359 -6.44 -5.64 5.11
C THR A 359 -4.94 -5.92 5.09
N ASP A 360 -4.18 -5.10 4.35
CA ASP A 360 -2.72 -5.20 4.24
C ASP A 360 -1.98 -4.32 5.25
N ASN A 361 -2.70 -3.39 5.90
CA ASN A 361 -2.18 -2.52 6.95
C ASN A 361 -3.28 -2.04 7.88
N LEU A 362 -2.87 -1.64 9.07
CA LEU A 362 -3.70 -0.89 9.99
C LEU A 362 -2.87 0.23 10.62
N TRP A 363 -3.55 1.10 11.36
CA TRP A 363 -2.95 2.18 12.09
C TRP A 363 -3.36 2.17 13.54
N VAL A 364 -2.41 2.56 14.40
CA VAL A 364 -2.63 2.59 15.85
C VAL A 364 -2.20 3.92 16.42
N THR A 365 -3.12 4.51 17.17
CA THR A 365 -2.92 5.74 17.93
C THR A 365 -3.23 5.41 19.39
N SER A 366 -2.35 5.80 20.32
CA SER A 366 -2.49 5.37 21.73
C SER A 366 -2.29 6.54 22.70
N ARG A 367 -3.12 6.58 23.74
CA ARG A 367 -3.01 7.49 24.88
C ARG A 367 -3.14 6.71 26.18
N TRP A 368 -2.60 7.24 27.28
CA TRP A 368 -2.82 6.67 28.60
C TRP A 368 -2.92 7.77 29.66
N SER A 369 -3.62 7.48 30.75
CA SER A 369 -3.78 8.38 31.89
C SER A 369 -3.38 7.66 33.17
N ALA A 370 -2.53 8.31 33.97
CA ALA A 370 -2.15 7.82 35.29
C ALA A 370 -3.31 7.95 36.29
N GLU A 371 -4.15 8.98 36.16
CA GLU A 371 -5.31 9.21 37.02
C GLU A 371 -6.38 8.15 36.81
N GLU A 372 -6.70 7.83 35.55
CA GLU A 372 -7.66 6.76 35.23
C GLU A 372 -7.07 5.36 35.38
N ASN A 373 -5.74 5.25 35.56
CA ASN A 373 -5.01 4.00 35.50
C ASN A 373 -5.40 3.16 34.27
N ALA A 374 -5.49 3.80 33.09
CA ALA A 374 -6.02 3.18 31.87
C ALA A 374 -5.25 3.59 30.62
N VAL A 375 -5.28 2.70 29.62
CA VAL A 375 -4.75 2.91 28.28
C VAL A 375 -5.88 2.87 27.25
N TYR A 376 -5.73 3.69 26.21
CA TYR A 376 -6.65 3.83 25.11
C TYR A 376 -5.92 3.53 23.80
N TYR A 377 -6.51 2.66 22.99
CA TYR A 377 -6.03 2.28 21.67
C TYR A 377 -7.08 2.63 20.62
N LEU A 378 -6.78 3.60 19.77
CA LEU A 378 -7.54 3.84 18.56
C LEU A 378 -6.90 3.03 17.43
N VAL A 379 -7.61 1.99 16.99
CA VAL A 379 -7.22 1.14 15.87
C VAL A 379 -8.03 1.56 14.65
N GLU A 380 -7.33 1.91 13.57
CA GLU A 380 -7.93 2.35 12.31
C GLU A 380 -7.45 1.44 11.17
N TYR A 381 -8.32 1.10 10.22
CA TYR A 381 -7.91 0.40 9.00
C TYR A 381 -8.90 0.67 7.87
N ASP A 382 -8.42 0.53 6.64
CA ASP A 382 -9.27 0.69 5.47
C ASP A 382 -9.98 -0.63 5.18
N LEU A 383 -11.30 -0.56 5.09
CA LEU A 383 -12.18 -1.65 4.70
C LEU A 383 -13.25 -1.06 3.80
N ARG A 384 -13.14 -1.30 2.48
CA ARG A 384 -13.99 -0.63 1.48
C ARG A 384 -15.47 -0.81 1.75
N PHE A 385 -15.86 -2.01 2.16
CA PHE A 385 -17.26 -2.33 2.43
C PHE A 385 -17.36 -3.27 3.62
N MET A 386 -18.28 -2.98 4.54
CA MET A 386 -18.53 -3.79 5.72
C MET A 386 -19.36 -5.04 5.37
N SER A 387 -19.28 -6.04 6.23
CA SER A 387 -20.23 -7.15 6.26
C SER A 387 -21.62 -6.68 6.71
N THR A 388 -22.62 -7.38 6.20
CA THR A 388 -24.02 -7.28 6.67
C THR A 388 -24.53 -8.63 7.17
N ASP A 389 -23.67 -9.65 7.19
CA ASP A 389 -23.98 -11.01 7.59
C ASP A 389 -23.52 -11.24 9.03
N PRO A 390 -24.44 -11.49 9.98
CA PRO A 390 -24.08 -11.79 11.36
C PRO A 390 -23.24 -13.07 11.54
N GLU A 391 -23.23 -13.99 10.58
CA GLU A 391 -22.33 -15.16 10.63
C GLU A 391 -20.86 -14.76 10.40
N TYR A 392 -20.65 -13.66 9.68
CA TYR A 392 -19.33 -13.14 9.33
C TYR A 392 -19.23 -11.66 9.70
N PRO A 393 -19.23 -11.30 11.00
CA PRO A 393 -19.01 -9.93 11.41
C PRO A 393 -17.57 -9.50 11.08
N ASP A 394 -17.38 -8.21 10.79
CA ASP A 394 -16.02 -7.66 10.73
C ASP A 394 -15.45 -7.64 12.15
N ALA A 395 -14.14 -7.86 12.28
CA ALA A 395 -13.51 -7.85 13.59
C ALA A 395 -12.08 -7.32 13.55
N VAL A 396 -11.65 -6.79 14.70
CA VAL A 396 -10.26 -6.43 14.96
C VAL A 396 -9.90 -6.84 16.38
N ALA A 397 -8.70 -7.34 16.58
CA ALA A 397 -8.22 -7.71 17.90
C ALA A 397 -6.81 -7.20 18.18
N ILE A 398 -6.56 -6.93 19.46
CA ILE A 398 -5.24 -6.60 20.00
C ILE A 398 -4.78 -7.80 20.83
N GLN A 399 -3.60 -8.31 20.52
CA GLN A 399 -2.99 -9.44 21.21
C GLN A 399 -1.74 -9.01 21.96
N TRP A 400 -1.67 -9.43 23.22
CA TRP A 400 -0.59 -9.16 24.15
C TRP A 400 -0.05 -10.46 24.74
N PRO A 401 1.21 -10.52 25.21
CA PRO A 401 1.63 -11.61 26.08
C PRO A 401 0.86 -11.58 27.41
N ALA A 402 0.23 -12.69 27.78
CA ALA A 402 -0.58 -12.78 29.00
C ALA A 402 0.28 -12.63 30.27
N LYS A 403 1.47 -13.26 30.29
CA LYS A 403 2.41 -13.21 31.42
C LYS A 403 3.71 -12.54 31.00
N LEU A 404 3.69 -11.21 30.88
CA LEU A 404 4.86 -10.42 30.46
C LEU A 404 6.07 -10.64 31.40
N GLN A 405 5.82 -10.77 32.71
CA GLN A 405 6.83 -10.99 33.74
C GLN A 405 7.58 -12.33 33.60
N ASP A 406 6.98 -13.32 32.92
CA ASP A 406 7.58 -14.64 32.72
C ASP A 406 8.48 -14.68 31.47
N LEU A 407 8.49 -13.59 30.68
CA LEU A 407 9.34 -13.48 29.50
C LEU A 407 10.70 -12.89 29.89
N PHE A 408 11.77 -13.62 29.59
CA PHE A 408 13.13 -13.17 29.84
C PHE A 408 13.75 -12.54 28.59
N GLY A 409 14.30 -11.33 28.74
CA GLY A 409 15.02 -10.64 27.66
C GLY A 409 14.14 -10.34 26.44
N ALA A 410 14.50 -10.90 25.29
CA ALA A 410 13.80 -10.69 24.02
C ALA A 410 12.81 -11.82 23.68
N GLU A 411 12.54 -12.73 24.61
CA GLU A 411 11.57 -13.81 24.41
C GLU A 411 10.16 -13.28 24.17
N LYS A 412 9.46 -13.90 23.23
CA LYS A 412 8.06 -13.60 22.91
C LYS A 412 7.29 -14.90 22.73
N PRO A 413 5.98 -14.94 23.04
CA PRO A 413 5.11 -15.99 22.56
C PRO A 413 5.15 -16.06 21.03
N TYR A 414 4.76 -17.19 20.44
CA TYR A 414 4.42 -17.20 19.03
C TYR A 414 3.31 -16.19 18.74
N PHE A 415 3.47 -15.43 17.65
CA PHE A 415 2.58 -14.30 17.36
C PHE A 415 1.18 -14.73 16.90
N ILE A 416 0.97 -16.01 16.57
CA ILE A 416 -0.35 -16.54 16.24
C ILE A 416 -0.93 -17.22 17.49
N ASN A 417 -1.67 -16.46 18.30
CA ASN A 417 -2.40 -16.95 19.46
C ASN A 417 -1.52 -17.62 20.55
N GLY A 418 -0.23 -17.30 20.62
CA GLY A 418 0.69 -17.77 21.67
C GLY A 418 1.17 -19.20 21.50
N ASP A 419 1.71 -19.76 22.59
CA ASP A 419 2.19 -21.14 22.67
C ASP A 419 1.72 -21.81 23.98
N SER A 420 1.80 -23.13 24.04
CA SER A 420 1.42 -23.91 25.24
C SER A 420 2.08 -23.44 26.55
N LYS A 421 3.31 -22.91 26.48
CA LYS A 421 4.06 -22.39 27.63
C LYS A 421 3.98 -20.88 27.78
N LYS A 422 3.61 -20.16 26.71
CA LYS A 422 3.66 -18.70 26.63
C LYS A 422 2.30 -18.21 26.11
N PRO A 423 1.31 -18.08 26.99
CA PRO A 423 -0.01 -17.67 26.57
C PRO A 423 -0.06 -16.19 26.15
N VAL A 424 -1.07 -15.86 25.37
CA VAL A 424 -1.40 -14.49 24.98
C VAL A 424 -2.79 -14.11 25.47
N ASP A 425 -2.96 -12.84 25.76
CA ASP A 425 -4.23 -12.18 26.08
C ASP A 425 -4.72 -11.48 24.80
N ILE A 426 -5.93 -11.80 24.34
CA ILE A 426 -6.51 -11.32 23.09
C ILE A 426 -7.79 -10.57 23.39
N TRP A 427 -7.84 -9.31 22.97
CA TRP A 427 -9.00 -8.43 23.07
C TRP A 427 -9.63 -8.28 21.70
N LYS A 428 -10.76 -8.93 21.45
CA LYS A 428 -11.42 -8.95 20.14
C LYS A 428 -12.68 -8.11 20.15
N ALA A 429 -12.77 -7.14 19.25
CA ALA A 429 -14.02 -6.44 18.93
C ALA A 429 -14.56 -6.99 17.62
N SER A 430 -15.76 -7.56 17.66
CA SER A 430 -16.51 -7.99 16.48
C SER A 430 -17.73 -7.09 16.30
N PHE A 431 -18.06 -6.72 15.07
CA PHE A 431 -19.09 -5.71 14.84
C PHE A 431 -19.79 -5.79 13.48
N LEU A 432 -20.99 -5.22 13.45
CA LEU A 432 -21.74 -4.87 12.25
C LEU A 432 -22.04 -3.37 12.26
N ALA A 433 -22.21 -2.76 11.09
CA ALA A 433 -22.59 -1.36 10.98
C ALA A 433 -24.12 -1.19 11.05
N GLN A 434 -24.59 -0.24 11.86
CA GLN A 434 -26.00 0.09 12.01
C GLN A 434 -26.55 0.71 10.72
N ASP A 435 -27.69 0.20 10.24
CA ASP A 435 -28.39 0.70 9.02
C ASP A 435 -27.46 0.83 7.79
N TYR A 436 -26.53 -0.12 7.63
CA TYR A 436 -25.56 -0.11 6.54
C TYR A 436 -25.95 -1.06 5.40
N ASN A 437 -25.77 -0.59 4.17
CA ASN A 437 -25.71 -1.43 2.98
C ASN A 437 -24.71 -0.83 2.00
N ALA A 438 -23.84 -1.66 1.44
CA ALA A 438 -22.80 -1.24 0.52
C ALA A 438 -23.32 -0.62 -0.80
N THR A 439 -24.59 -0.82 -1.16
CA THR A 439 -25.19 -0.22 -2.36
C THR A 439 -25.95 1.08 -2.08
N ASN A 440 -26.13 1.46 -0.81
CA ASN A 440 -26.77 2.71 -0.45
C ASN A 440 -25.81 3.89 -0.60
N ALA A 441 -26.35 5.10 -0.78
CA ALA A 441 -25.54 6.31 -0.74
C ALA A 441 -24.82 6.42 0.62
N PRO A 442 -23.54 6.82 0.66
CA PRO A 442 -22.81 6.95 1.91
C PRO A 442 -23.41 8.05 2.80
N LYS A 443 -23.57 7.75 4.09
CA LYS A 443 -23.98 8.73 5.10
C LYS A 443 -22.82 9.70 5.41
N PRO A 444 -23.02 11.03 5.33
CA PRO A 444 -21.98 12.02 5.63
C PRO A 444 -21.39 11.92 7.05
N GLU A 445 -22.18 11.48 8.01
CA GLU A 445 -21.80 11.29 9.42
C GLU A 445 -21.15 9.93 9.70
N GLY A 446 -21.12 9.04 8.71
CA GLY A 446 -20.69 7.65 8.87
C GLY A 446 -21.74 6.75 9.55
N TYR A 447 -21.30 5.58 9.96
CA TYR A 447 -22.13 4.52 10.54
C TYR A 447 -21.55 4.13 11.89
N LYS A 448 -22.37 4.15 12.95
CA LYS A 448 -22.00 3.57 14.23
C LYS A 448 -21.98 2.05 14.15
N LEU A 449 -21.13 1.43 14.94
CA LEU A 449 -20.93 -0.02 14.94
C LEU A 449 -21.59 -0.64 16.18
N ASP A 450 -22.32 -1.73 15.96
CA ASP A 450 -22.80 -2.60 17.03
C ASP A 450 -21.66 -3.54 17.42
N VAL A 451 -20.92 -3.17 18.47
CA VAL A 451 -19.68 -3.86 18.87
C VAL A 451 -19.93 -4.85 19.99
N ASN A 452 -19.50 -6.09 19.77
CA ASN A 452 -19.33 -7.11 20.80
C ASN A 452 -17.84 -7.26 21.14
N VAL A 453 -17.49 -7.18 22.43
CA VAL A 453 -16.11 -7.31 22.90
C VAL A 453 -15.94 -8.65 23.61
N GLU A 454 -14.95 -9.41 23.19
CA GLU A 454 -14.59 -10.70 23.76
C GLU A 454 -13.14 -10.68 24.22
N GLU A 455 -12.89 -11.16 25.43
CA GLU A 455 -11.55 -11.40 25.94
C GLU A 455 -11.26 -12.89 26.02
N THR A 456 -10.16 -13.29 25.41
CA THR A 456 -9.74 -14.69 25.35
C THR A 456 -8.27 -14.83 25.69
N THR A 457 -7.91 -16.00 26.21
CA THR A 457 -6.51 -16.39 26.39
C THR A 457 -6.17 -17.48 25.39
N GLY A 458 -5.05 -17.31 24.68
CA GLY A 458 -4.53 -18.26 23.69
C GLY A 458 -3.27 -18.97 24.19
N TRP A 459 -3.26 -20.30 24.11
CA TRP A 459 -2.09 -21.16 24.38
C TRP A 459 -1.57 -21.82 23.09
N GLY A 460 -1.69 -21.09 21.99
CA GLY A 460 -1.55 -21.60 20.64
C GLY A 460 -2.89 -21.71 19.93
N PHE A 461 -2.79 -21.95 18.64
CA PHE A 461 -3.88 -21.85 17.69
C PHE A 461 -5.15 -22.64 18.05
N ASP A 462 -5.01 -23.87 18.58
CA ASP A 462 -6.14 -24.75 18.92
C ASP A 462 -6.67 -24.56 20.34
N ALA A 463 -6.00 -23.73 21.14
CA ALA A 463 -6.22 -23.60 22.55
C ALA A 463 -6.54 -22.15 22.89
N ILE A 464 -7.61 -21.63 22.31
CA ILE A 464 -8.17 -20.33 22.64
C ILE A 464 -9.37 -20.56 23.56
N LYS A 465 -9.40 -19.88 24.71
CA LYS A 465 -10.50 -20.00 25.67
C LYS A 465 -10.98 -18.62 26.08
N ALA A 466 -12.28 -18.46 26.25
CA ALA A 466 -12.85 -17.29 26.90
C ALA A 466 -12.28 -17.16 28.32
N LYS A 467 -12.07 -15.92 28.78
CA LYS A 467 -11.66 -15.68 30.16
C LYS A 467 -12.79 -16.01 31.13
N GLU A 468 -12.43 -16.49 32.31
CA GLU A 468 -13.38 -16.77 33.40
C GLU A 468 -13.69 -15.50 34.22
N SER A 469 -12.81 -14.49 34.17
CA SER A 469 -13.01 -13.18 34.82
C SER A 469 -13.92 -12.27 33.99
N GLU A 470 -14.61 -11.33 34.66
CA GLU A 470 -15.37 -10.28 33.97
C GLU A 470 -14.46 -9.46 33.04
N GLY A 471 -14.93 -9.24 31.81
CA GLY A 471 -14.21 -8.46 30.80
C GLY A 471 -13.93 -7.03 31.28
N GLN A 472 -12.67 -6.63 31.19
CA GLN A 472 -12.13 -5.32 31.56
C GLN A 472 -11.89 -4.43 30.34
N VAL A 473 -11.93 -4.99 29.13
CA VAL A 473 -11.78 -4.27 27.87
C VAL A 473 -13.12 -3.72 27.42
N GLN A 474 -13.13 -2.45 27.04
CA GLN A 474 -14.31 -1.76 26.53
C GLN A 474 -13.99 -1.13 25.18
N VAL A 475 -14.96 -1.11 24.27
CA VAL A 475 -14.92 -0.23 23.10
C VAL A 475 -15.76 1.01 23.42
N VAL A 476 -15.08 2.15 23.62
CA VAL A 476 -15.72 3.37 24.11
C VAL A 476 -16.29 4.25 22.99
N ASP A 477 -15.76 4.11 21.78
CA ASP A 477 -16.29 4.73 20.58
C ASP A 477 -15.87 3.91 19.36
N SER A 478 -16.71 3.95 18.32
CA SER A 478 -16.46 3.24 17.07
C SER A 478 -17.24 3.87 15.92
N ILE A 479 -16.67 3.79 14.71
CA ILE A 479 -17.30 4.33 13.51
C ILE A 479 -16.75 3.65 12.26
N PHE A 480 -17.63 3.42 11.29
CA PHE A 480 -17.26 3.19 9.90
C PHE A 480 -17.64 4.43 9.08
N HIS A 481 -16.66 5.08 8.45
CA HIS A 481 -16.89 6.28 7.65
C HIS A 481 -16.04 6.24 6.37
N GLN A 482 -16.71 6.31 5.22
CA GLN A 482 -16.10 6.35 3.87
C GLN A 482 -14.96 5.32 3.68
N GLY A 483 -15.26 4.04 3.88
CA GLY A 483 -14.29 2.96 3.64
C GLY A 483 -13.22 2.81 4.72
N ARG A 484 -13.35 3.49 5.86
CA ARG A 484 -12.43 3.40 7.00
C ARG A 484 -13.16 3.00 8.27
N VAL A 485 -12.63 1.99 8.96
CA VAL A 485 -13.10 1.55 10.27
C VAL A 485 -12.21 2.18 11.34
N LYS A 486 -12.81 2.66 12.43
CA LYS A 486 -12.12 3.14 13.62
C LYS A 486 -12.77 2.56 14.87
N VAL A 487 -11.96 1.97 15.74
CA VAL A 487 -12.40 1.35 16.99
C VAL A 487 -11.49 1.82 18.13
N MET A 488 -12.07 2.41 19.16
CA MET A 488 -11.34 2.89 20.34
C MET A 488 -11.51 1.92 21.51
N PHE A 489 -10.48 1.15 21.80
CA PHE A 489 -10.39 0.28 22.97
C PHE A 489 -9.95 1.09 24.20
N LYS A 490 -10.53 0.79 25.36
CA LYS A 490 -10.12 1.24 26.70
C LYS A 490 -9.91 0.02 27.58
N ARG A 491 -8.80 -0.01 28.32
CA ARG A 491 -8.57 -1.02 29.36
C ARG A 491 -7.67 -0.47 30.48
N ALA A 492 -7.93 -0.88 31.72
CA ALA A 492 -7.11 -0.53 32.88
C ALA A 492 -5.66 -1.04 32.74
N LEU A 493 -4.65 -0.37 33.28
CA LEU A 493 -3.25 -0.80 33.13
C LEU A 493 -2.96 -2.12 33.85
N ALA A 494 -3.63 -2.35 34.99
CA ALA A 494 -3.53 -3.56 35.79
C ALA A 494 -4.92 -4.13 36.05
N THR A 495 -5.03 -5.46 36.07
CA THR A 495 -6.26 -6.21 36.38
C THR A 495 -5.91 -7.46 37.18
N ASP A 496 -6.91 -8.04 37.85
CA ASP A 496 -6.73 -9.18 38.76
C ASP A 496 -6.73 -10.55 38.06
N GLY A 497 -7.00 -10.61 36.75
CA GLY A 497 -7.03 -11.86 36.00
C GLY A 497 -5.64 -12.50 35.85
N GLU A 498 -5.54 -13.81 36.09
CA GLU A 498 -4.25 -14.54 36.08
C GLU A 498 -3.48 -14.44 34.75
N PHE A 499 -4.23 -14.41 33.64
CA PHE A 499 -3.70 -14.35 32.27
C PHE A 499 -3.98 -13.02 31.59
N ASP A 500 -4.33 -11.99 32.35
CA ASP A 500 -4.49 -10.64 31.81
C ASP A 500 -3.13 -9.97 31.69
N VAL A 501 -2.90 -9.32 30.55
CA VAL A 501 -1.65 -8.55 30.36
C VAL A 501 -1.53 -7.45 31.42
N GLN A 502 -0.42 -7.41 32.14
CA GLN A 502 -0.11 -6.27 33.00
C GLN A 502 0.68 -5.25 32.17
N ILE A 503 0.24 -3.99 32.13
CA ILE A 503 0.79 -2.94 31.24
C ILE A 503 1.61 -1.96 32.09
N PRO A 504 2.89 -2.26 32.36
CA PRO A 504 3.76 -1.36 33.11
C PRO A 504 4.09 -0.08 32.33
N THR A 505 4.28 1.01 33.06
CA THR A 505 4.88 2.23 32.50
C THR A 505 6.37 2.02 32.22
N GLU A 506 6.93 2.76 31.26
CA GLU A 506 8.37 2.79 30.97
C GLU A 506 9.02 1.49 30.49
N LYS A 507 8.24 0.45 30.17
CA LYS A 507 8.74 -0.80 29.57
C LYS A 507 8.23 -0.98 28.15
N PHE A 508 9.03 -1.66 27.33
CA PHE A 508 8.61 -2.13 26.02
C PHE A 508 7.79 -3.39 26.15
N ILE A 509 6.54 -3.34 25.70
CA ILE A 509 5.58 -4.44 25.81
C ILE A 509 5.29 -4.94 24.41
N PRO A 510 5.49 -6.24 24.09
CA PRO A 510 5.10 -6.78 22.80
C PRO A 510 3.59 -6.65 22.59
N VAL A 511 3.19 -6.21 21.39
CA VAL A 511 1.80 -6.15 20.96
C VAL A 511 1.67 -6.61 19.51
N SER A 512 0.57 -7.26 19.17
CA SER A 512 0.27 -7.69 17.80
C SER A 512 -1.23 -7.51 17.53
N PHE A 513 -1.60 -7.52 16.25
CA PHE A 513 -2.94 -7.18 15.82
C PHE A 513 -3.47 -8.24 14.85
N LEU A 514 -4.78 -8.44 14.89
CA LEU A 514 -5.52 -9.40 14.08
C LEU A 514 -6.72 -8.68 13.48
N GLN A 515 -7.06 -8.94 12.22
CA GLN A 515 -8.20 -8.31 11.55
C GLN A 515 -8.91 -9.32 10.65
N TRP A 516 -10.25 -9.31 10.70
CA TRP A 516 -11.12 -10.15 9.88
C TRP A 516 -12.06 -9.27 9.06
N ALA A 517 -12.02 -9.41 7.73
CA ALA A 517 -12.99 -8.84 6.81
C ALA A 517 -14.16 -9.82 6.58
N GLY A 518 -15.26 -9.59 7.28
CA GLY A 518 -16.42 -10.47 7.29
C GLY A 518 -17.07 -10.63 5.92
N ARG A 519 -17.09 -9.56 5.10
CA ARG A 519 -17.61 -9.62 3.72
C ARG A 519 -16.88 -10.63 2.84
N ASP A 520 -15.59 -10.85 3.10
CA ASP A 520 -14.76 -11.82 2.38
C ASP A 520 -14.72 -13.19 3.07
N LYS A 521 -15.64 -13.41 4.03
CA LYS A 521 -15.80 -14.64 4.82
C LYS A 521 -14.58 -14.99 5.65
N GLU A 522 -13.79 -13.97 6.00
CA GLU A 522 -12.73 -14.11 6.99
C GLU A 522 -13.36 -14.33 8.37
N LYS A 523 -13.09 -15.50 8.95
CA LYS A 523 -13.44 -15.86 10.32
C LYS A 523 -12.42 -16.84 10.86
N ASP A 524 -12.32 -16.90 12.19
CA ASP A 524 -11.43 -17.79 12.92
C ASP A 524 -9.98 -17.69 12.40
N GLU A 525 -9.52 -18.69 11.64
CA GLU A 525 -8.18 -18.82 11.10
C GLU A 525 -7.90 -18.00 9.83
N HIS A 526 -8.95 -17.56 9.15
CA HIS A 526 -8.81 -16.73 7.95
C HIS A 526 -8.84 -15.27 8.39
N MET A 527 -7.67 -14.66 8.53
CA MET A 527 -7.51 -13.27 8.97
C MET A 527 -6.22 -12.67 8.43
N ALA A 528 -6.14 -11.34 8.51
CA ALA A 528 -4.90 -10.59 8.45
C ALA A 528 -4.26 -10.53 9.85
N ILE A 529 -2.96 -10.76 9.94
CA ILE A 529 -2.22 -10.79 11.21
C ILE A 529 -0.92 -9.99 11.10
N SER A 530 -0.57 -9.26 12.15
CA SER A 530 0.73 -8.58 12.28
C SER A 530 1.77 -9.49 12.96
N THR A 531 3.05 -9.19 12.75
CA THR A 531 4.11 -9.68 13.65
C THR A 531 4.03 -8.99 15.02
N TRP A 532 4.94 -9.30 15.93
CA TRP A 532 5.12 -8.52 17.15
C TRP A 532 5.71 -7.14 16.88
N TYR A 533 5.00 -6.11 17.36
CA TYR A 533 5.42 -4.73 17.54
C TYR A 533 5.70 -4.50 19.03
N TYR A 534 6.11 -3.29 19.40
CA TYR A 534 6.24 -2.89 20.79
C TYR A 534 5.39 -1.67 21.09
N THR A 535 4.81 -1.66 22.29
CA THR A 535 4.22 -0.48 22.91
C THR A 535 5.13 0.02 24.01
N ILE A 536 5.26 1.34 24.14
CA ILE A 536 5.76 1.97 25.37
C ILE A 536 4.78 3.04 25.85
N LEU A 537 4.48 3.04 27.14
CA LEU A 537 3.81 4.16 27.79
C LEU A 537 4.85 5.23 28.10
N LYS A 538 4.77 6.38 27.41
CA LYS A 538 5.68 7.50 27.70
C LYS A 538 5.48 7.92 29.16
N PRO A 539 6.55 8.04 29.96
CA PRO A 539 6.43 8.42 31.36
C PRO A 539 5.76 9.78 31.50
N ALA A 540 5.02 9.96 32.59
CA ALA A 540 4.58 11.28 33.00
C ALA A 540 5.80 12.19 33.22
N LEU A 541 5.67 13.49 32.94
CA LEU A 541 6.71 14.43 33.32
C LEU A 541 6.97 14.31 34.83
N PRO A 542 8.23 14.16 35.27
CA PRO A 542 8.50 13.91 36.67
C PRO A 542 8.01 15.10 37.49
N ALA A 543 7.32 14.83 38.61
CA ALA A 543 6.78 15.87 39.48
C ALA A 543 7.85 16.88 39.93
N SER A 544 9.12 16.45 39.97
CA SER A 544 10.30 17.29 40.21
C SER A 544 10.39 18.49 39.30
N LEU A 545 9.87 18.42 38.08
CA LEU A 545 9.87 19.56 37.16
C LEU A 545 9.06 20.75 37.71
N TYR A 546 8.03 20.50 38.52
CA TYR A 546 7.18 21.54 39.11
C TYR A 546 7.76 22.14 40.40
N TYR A 547 8.40 21.34 41.25
CA TYR A 547 8.91 21.81 42.55
C TYR A 547 10.42 22.10 42.58
N MET A 548 11.24 21.53 41.68
CA MET A 548 12.68 21.78 41.67
C MET A 548 13.02 23.22 41.25
N PRO A 549 12.39 23.84 40.23
CA PRO A 549 12.67 25.23 39.90
C PRO A 549 12.45 26.22 41.07
N PRO A 550 11.31 26.21 41.80
CA PRO A 550 11.15 27.09 42.94
C PRO A 550 12.10 26.75 44.10
N ILE A 551 12.40 25.47 44.36
CA ILE A 551 13.41 25.09 45.38
C ILE A 551 14.79 25.62 45.00
N MET A 552 15.23 25.46 43.75
CA MET A 552 16.50 25.98 43.27
C MET A 552 16.54 27.51 43.34
N ALA A 553 15.44 28.20 43.02
CA ALA A 553 15.34 29.64 43.17
C ALA A 553 15.48 30.07 44.64
N VAL A 554 14.83 29.38 45.57
CA VAL A 554 14.96 29.66 47.02
C VAL A 554 16.39 29.42 47.49
N ILE A 555 17.01 28.29 47.13
CA ILE A 555 18.41 27.99 47.48
C ILE A 555 19.33 29.09 46.94
N PHE A 556 19.13 29.51 45.69
CA PHE A 556 19.93 30.54 45.06
C PHE A 556 19.76 31.91 45.76
N VAL A 557 18.54 32.32 46.09
CA VAL A 557 18.26 33.57 46.82
C VAL A 557 18.84 33.51 48.25
N CYS A 558 18.68 32.40 48.96
CA CYS A 558 19.27 32.21 50.29
C CYS A 558 20.81 32.28 50.24
N PHE A 559 21.42 31.67 49.22
CA PHE A 559 22.86 31.72 49.01
C PHE A 559 23.34 33.14 48.70
N GLN A 560 22.66 33.88 47.83
CA GLN A 560 22.95 35.29 47.56
C GLN A 560 22.79 36.15 48.83
N GLY A 561 21.72 35.95 49.59
CA GLY A 561 21.49 36.62 50.87
C GLY A 561 22.59 36.33 51.88
N TRP A 562 23.04 35.08 51.97
CA TRP A 562 24.16 34.66 52.81
C TRP A 562 25.48 35.33 52.39
N LEU A 563 25.78 35.40 51.09
CA LEU A 563 26.96 36.13 50.57
C LEU A 563 26.90 37.63 50.91
N ILE A 564 25.75 38.27 50.74
CA ILE A 564 25.55 39.68 51.10
C ILE A 564 25.72 39.87 52.63
N TRP A 565 25.18 38.98 53.44
CA TRP A 565 25.35 39.03 54.88
C TRP A 565 26.81 38.81 55.30
N MET A 566 27.50 37.83 54.71
CA MET A 566 28.91 37.55 54.95
C MET A 566 29.80 38.75 54.58
N THR A 567 29.56 39.38 53.44
CA THR A 567 30.30 40.58 53.01
C THR A 567 30.03 41.77 53.94
N LYS A 568 28.77 41.99 54.35
CA LYS A 568 28.42 43.03 55.36
C LYS A 568 29.05 42.74 56.72
N ARG A 569 29.03 41.49 57.17
CA ARG A 569 29.63 41.05 58.43
C ARG A 569 31.15 41.20 58.41
N ALA A 570 31.80 40.80 57.31
CA ALA A 570 33.24 40.98 57.12
C ALA A 570 33.62 42.46 57.15
N ARG A 571 32.88 43.34 56.44
CA ARG A 571 33.06 44.81 56.54
C ARG A 571 32.95 45.31 57.98
N LYS A 572 31.89 44.93 58.70
CA LYS A 572 31.71 45.31 60.10
C LYS A 572 32.87 44.81 60.99
N MET A 573 33.37 43.61 60.75
CA MET A 573 34.52 43.07 61.49
C MET A 573 35.84 43.79 61.16
N TYR A 574 36.00 44.32 59.94
CA TYR A 574 37.09 45.24 59.59
C TYR A 574 36.95 46.57 60.33
N ASP A 575 35.75 47.18 60.31
CA ASP A 575 35.49 48.46 60.99
C ASP A 575 35.71 48.37 62.52
N GLU A 576 35.40 47.21 63.11
CA GLU A 576 35.62 46.92 64.54
C GLU A 576 37.05 46.45 64.87
N GLY A 577 37.97 46.40 63.91
CA GLY A 577 39.39 46.04 64.11
C GLY A 577 39.65 44.57 64.48
N LYS A 578 38.66 43.69 64.27
CA LYS A 578 38.74 42.26 64.61
C LYS A 578 39.42 41.39 63.55
N ILE A 579 39.61 41.91 62.33
CA ILE A 579 40.27 41.24 61.21
C ILE A 579 41.20 42.26 60.51
N ARG A 580 42.44 41.86 60.17
CA ARG A 580 43.36 42.67 59.36
C ARG A 580 43.08 42.49 57.87
N ARG A 581 43.09 43.59 57.11
CA ARG A 581 43.00 43.55 55.64
C ARG A 581 44.40 43.27 55.12
N ASP A 582 44.60 42.16 54.44
CA ASP A 582 45.81 41.99 53.64
C ASP A 582 45.74 43.04 52.53
N GLU A 583 46.79 43.86 52.39
CA GLU A 583 46.88 44.81 51.29
C GLU A 583 46.93 44.03 49.97
N LEU A 584 46.15 44.47 48.99
CA LEU A 584 46.24 43.91 47.64
C LEU A 584 47.69 44.07 47.15
N PRO A 585 48.28 43.05 46.50
CA PRO A 585 49.61 43.20 45.91
C PRO A 585 49.58 44.37 44.92
N GLN A 586 50.55 45.28 45.03
CA GLN A 586 50.72 46.39 44.08
C GLN A 586 51.04 45.90 42.67
#